data_AF-A0A9R1C1N7-F1
#
_entry.id   AF-A0A9R1C1N7-F1
#
_cell.length_a   1.000
_cell.length_b   1.000
_cell.length_c   1.000
_cell.angle_alpha   90.00
_cell.angle_beta   90.00
_cell.angle_gamma   90.00
#
_symmetry.space_group_name_H-M   'P 1'
#
loop_
_entity.id
_entity.type
_entity.pdbx_description
1 polymer ?
#
loop_
_entity_poly.entity_id
_entity_poly.type
_entity_poly.pdbx_seq_one_letter_code
_entity_poly.pdbx_strand_id
1 'polypeptide(L)'
;MAASVLEMAGIESTGLLAKSRLDFSLNLQGDFKDVEDRKHRAVYETLADSDQKLQYYSARQIGCRLLGSRGYLCQKCWLPMEDCMCSKLAPCNLWRGIRFWLYMHPKDFLRQNNTGKLLWQVFGIQAASLCLFGIQEHEDIMWDAFQRSGKAKVSFLYPNKSATPKSVNDLKFDDFTMNAGLQEGGVQHEPLNLVLLDGTWSNSAALYRRLKV
;
A
#
# COMPACT_ATOMS: atom_id res chain seq x y z
N MET A 1 6.17 9.46 7.67
CA MET A 1 4.93 8.81 7.19
C MET A 1 3.74 9.11 8.11
N ALA A 2 3.65 8.56 9.33
CA ALA A 2 2.46 8.81 10.18
C ALA A 2 2.25 10.29 10.53
N ALA A 3 3.32 11.04 10.86
CA ALA A 3 3.20 12.47 11.20
C ALA A 3 2.72 13.33 10.02
N SER A 4 3.33 13.18 8.82
CA SER A 4 2.93 13.95 7.62
C SER A 4 1.53 13.58 7.14
N VAL A 5 1.14 12.30 7.21
CA VAL A 5 -0.20 11.85 6.82
C VAL A 5 -1.27 12.33 7.79
N LEU A 6 -0.98 12.37 9.09
CA LEU A 6 -1.91 12.91 10.09
C LEU A 6 -2.07 14.43 9.95
N GLU A 7 -0.98 15.15 9.66
CA GLU A 7 -1.01 16.60 9.38
C GLU A 7 -1.81 16.91 8.11
N MET A 8 -1.56 16.19 7.01
CA MET A 8 -2.34 16.30 5.77
C MET A 8 -3.82 15.93 5.94
N ALA A 9 -4.14 15.04 6.88
CA ALA A 9 -5.50 14.68 7.24
C ALA A 9 -6.19 15.71 8.16
N GLY A 10 -5.50 16.79 8.55
CA GLY A 10 -6.02 17.78 9.50
C GLY A 10 -6.17 17.25 10.92
N ILE A 11 -5.41 16.21 11.28
CA ILE A 11 -5.45 15.58 12.60
C ILE A 11 -4.30 16.15 13.43
N GLU A 12 -4.61 17.10 14.33
CA GLU A 12 -3.60 17.73 15.19
C GLU A 12 -2.87 16.71 16.07
N SER A 13 -1.54 16.79 16.07
CA SER A 13 -0.63 16.02 16.93
C SER A 13 -0.33 16.72 18.27
N THR A 14 -1.18 17.64 18.71
CA THR A 14 -0.96 18.42 19.94
C THR A 14 -1.12 17.52 21.18
N GLY A 15 -0.04 17.41 21.95
CA GLY A 15 0.12 16.55 23.13
C GLY A 15 -0.79 16.83 24.33
N LEU A 16 -1.84 17.65 24.18
CA LEU A 16 -2.81 17.94 25.23
C LEU A 16 -4.04 17.00 25.24
N LEU A 17 -4.26 16.23 24.17
CA LEU A 17 -5.24 15.12 24.16
C LEU A 17 -4.66 13.81 24.72
N ALA A 18 -3.46 13.83 25.32
CA ALA A 18 -2.86 12.67 25.95
C ALA A 18 -3.58 12.21 27.24
N LYS A 19 -4.48 13.02 27.80
CA LYS A 19 -5.28 12.67 28.99
C LYS A 19 -6.70 12.21 28.73
N SER A 20 -7.23 12.35 27.50
CA SER A 20 -8.46 11.68 27.07
C SER A 20 -8.19 10.38 26.28
N ARG A 21 -6.90 10.01 26.15
CA ARG A 21 -6.42 8.75 25.54
C ARG A 21 -6.66 7.56 26.46
N LEU A 22 -7.88 7.05 26.48
CA LEU A 22 -8.17 5.64 26.79
C LEU A 22 -9.34 5.05 26.00
N ASP A 23 -10.16 5.86 25.33
CA ASP A 23 -11.39 5.39 24.67
C ASP A 23 -11.40 5.54 23.13
N PHE A 24 -10.26 5.51 22.45
CA PHE A 24 -10.26 5.65 20.98
C PHE A 24 -10.64 4.35 20.23
N SER A 25 -10.85 3.23 20.94
CA SER A 25 -11.19 1.94 20.31
C SER A 25 -12.36 1.18 20.92
N LEU A 26 -13.03 1.66 21.97
CA LEU A 26 -14.22 1.01 22.52
C LEU A 26 -15.23 2.09 22.92
N ASN A 27 -16.33 2.20 22.17
CA ASN A 27 -17.49 3.07 22.42
C ASN A 27 -17.29 4.59 22.28
N LEU A 28 -17.22 5.10 21.04
CA LEU A 28 -17.77 6.42 20.75
C LEU A 28 -19.30 6.34 20.85
N GLN A 29 -19.84 6.47 22.06
CA GLN A 29 -21.26 6.77 22.27
C GLN A 29 -21.51 8.23 21.86
N GLY A 30 -22.40 8.46 20.88
CA GLY A 30 -22.91 9.78 20.46
C GLY A 30 -22.46 10.28 19.08
N ASP A 31 -22.89 11.51 18.74
CA ASP A 31 -22.79 12.17 17.42
C ASP A 31 -21.36 12.53 16.96
N PHE A 32 -20.33 12.20 17.73
CA PHE A 32 -18.95 12.65 17.49
C PHE A 32 -18.40 12.21 16.12
N LYS A 33 -18.69 10.97 15.71
CA LYS A 33 -18.31 10.45 14.39
C LYS A 33 -18.93 11.26 13.25
N ASP A 34 -20.19 11.67 13.42
CA ASP A 34 -20.93 12.41 12.41
C ASP A 34 -20.49 13.87 12.32
N VAL A 35 -20.15 14.48 13.47
CA VAL A 35 -19.55 15.82 13.53
C VAL A 35 -18.20 15.85 12.83
N GLU A 36 -17.33 14.87 13.10
CA GLU A 36 -15.99 14.83 12.50
C GLU A 36 -16.07 14.53 10.99
N ASP A 37 -16.95 13.62 10.58
CA ASP A 37 -17.20 13.39 9.16
C ASP A 37 -17.74 14.63 8.43
N ARG A 38 -18.61 15.41 9.09
CA ARG A 38 -19.10 16.70 8.54
C ARG A 38 -17.97 17.72 8.36
N LYS A 39 -17.07 17.85 9.34
CA LYS A 39 -15.88 18.73 9.20
C LYS A 39 -15.01 18.30 8.04
N HIS A 40 -14.72 17.01 7.92
CA HIS A 40 -13.89 16.52 6.83
C HIS A 40 -14.54 16.73 5.45
N ARG A 41 -15.86 16.58 5.35
CA ARG A 41 -16.62 16.89 4.12
C ARG A 41 -16.54 18.38 3.77
N ALA A 42 -16.70 19.26 4.76
CA ALA A 42 -16.56 20.70 4.55
C ALA A 42 -15.16 21.07 4.01
N VAL A 43 -14.09 20.52 4.61
CA VAL A 43 -12.72 20.73 4.10
C VAL A 43 -12.57 20.21 2.67
N TYR A 44 -13.05 18.99 2.40
CA TYR A 44 -12.98 18.40 1.05
C TYR A 44 -13.69 19.25 -0.01
N GLU A 45 -14.82 19.87 0.33
CA GLU A 45 -15.57 20.77 -0.56
C GLU A 45 -14.81 22.06 -0.88
N THR A 46 -13.97 22.56 0.04
CA THR A 46 -13.16 23.76 -0.16
C THR A 46 -11.95 23.56 -1.08
N LEU A 47 -11.53 22.31 -1.31
CA LEU A 47 -10.39 22.00 -2.18
C LEU A 47 -10.76 22.25 -3.65
N ALA A 48 -9.87 22.91 -4.40
CA ALA A 48 -10.16 23.38 -5.75
C ALA A 48 -9.87 22.32 -6.82
N ASP A 49 -8.71 21.66 -6.76
CA ASP A 49 -8.29 20.68 -7.76
C ASP A 49 -8.52 19.22 -7.32
N SER A 50 -8.53 18.32 -8.31
CA SER A 50 -8.80 16.89 -8.11
C SER A 50 -7.68 16.16 -7.37
N ASP A 51 -6.43 16.61 -7.51
CA ASP A 51 -5.28 15.93 -6.90
C ASP A 51 -5.18 16.26 -5.42
N GLN A 52 -5.43 17.51 -5.02
CA GLN A 52 -5.60 17.89 -3.61
C GLN A 52 -6.74 17.11 -2.95
N LYS A 53 -7.88 16.98 -3.62
CA LYS A 53 -9.01 16.16 -3.14
C LYS A 53 -8.60 14.71 -2.93
N LEU A 54 -7.90 14.13 -3.90
CA LEU A 54 -7.39 12.76 -3.82
C LEU A 54 -6.41 12.61 -2.65
N GLN A 55 -5.45 13.54 -2.50
CA GLN A 55 -4.46 13.51 -1.43
C GLN A 55 -5.11 13.59 -0.05
N TYR A 56 -6.00 14.55 0.14
CA TYR A 56 -6.74 14.71 1.38
C TYR A 56 -7.59 13.48 1.71
N TYR A 57 -8.33 12.94 0.74
CA TYR A 57 -9.12 11.72 0.93
C TYR A 57 -8.22 10.54 1.34
N SER A 58 -7.08 10.36 0.66
CA SER A 58 -6.17 9.25 0.91
C SER A 58 -5.52 9.36 2.28
N ALA A 59 -5.00 10.55 2.61
CA ALA A 59 -4.42 10.85 3.91
C ALA A 59 -5.43 10.60 5.05
N ARG A 60 -6.67 11.06 4.89
CA ARG A 60 -7.76 10.81 5.86
C ARG A 60 -8.01 9.32 6.07
N GLN A 61 -8.19 8.55 5.00
CA GLN A 61 -8.45 7.10 5.09
C GLN A 61 -7.31 6.39 5.84
N ILE A 62 -6.06 6.72 5.52
CA ILE A 62 -4.88 6.14 6.16
C ILE A 62 -4.77 6.57 7.62
N GLY A 63 -4.94 7.87 7.91
CA GLY A 63 -4.89 8.44 9.26
C GLY A 63 -5.91 7.80 10.19
N CYS A 64 -7.17 7.70 9.75
CA CYS A 64 -8.22 7.03 10.51
C CYS A 64 -7.88 5.57 10.82
N ARG A 65 -7.26 4.84 9.88
CA ARG A 65 -6.82 3.45 10.09
C ARG A 65 -5.64 3.36 11.04
N LEU A 66 -4.66 4.25 10.94
CA LEU A 66 -3.50 4.28 11.86
C LEU A 66 -3.93 4.54 13.30
N LEU A 67 -4.80 5.54 13.51
CA LEU A 67 -5.32 5.85 14.85
C LEU A 67 -6.20 4.72 15.38
N GLY A 68 -7.10 4.24 14.52
CA GLY A 68 -8.04 3.17 14.84
C GLY A 68 -7.40 1.80 14.95
N SER A 69 -6.10 1.64 14.67
CA SER A 69 -5.35 0.37 14.78
C SER A 69 -4.24 0.39 15.85
N ARG A 70 -4.05 1.54 16.50
CA ARG A 70 -2.89 1.81 17.35
C ARG A 70 -2.91 0.89 18.57
N GLY A 71 -1.81 0.15 18.76
CA GLY A 71 -1.58 -0.64 19.96
C GLY A 71 -2.16 -2.05 19.95
N TYR A 72 -2.97 -2.44 18.95
CA TYR A 72 -3.50 -3.80 18.86
C TYR A 72 -3.19 -4.54 17.55
N LEU A 73 -2.83 -3.85 16.46
CA LEU A 73 -2.36 -4.51 15.23
C LEU A 73 -0.83 -4.60 15.17
N CYS A 74 -0.33 -5.75 14.72
CA CYS A 74 1.04 -5.89 14.27
C CYS A 74 1.33 -4.95 13.10
N GLN A 75 2.37 -4.12 13.21
CA GLN A 75 2.71 -3.14 12.18
C GLN A 75 3.26 -3.76 10.88
N LYS A 76 3.63 -5.05 10.91
CA LYS A 76 4.14 -5.79 9.73
C LYS A 76 3.06 -6.59 9.01
N CYS A 77 2.30 -7.39 9.74
CA CYS A 77 1.28 -8.30 9.17
C CYS A 77 -0.15 -7.77 9.27
N TRP A 78 -0.38 -6.68 10.01
CA TRP A 78 -1.70 -6.05 10.20
C TRP A 78 -2.77 -6.97 10.81
N LEU A 79 -2.36 -8.11 11.36
CA LEU A 79 -3.20 -8.96 12.20
C LEU A 79 -3.18 -8.46 13.65
N PRO A 80 -4.19 -8.81 14.46
CA PRO A 80 -4.14 -8.63 15.90
C PRO A 80 -2.83 -9.15 16.49
N MET A 81 -2.31 -8.50 17.53
CA MET A 81 -1.02 -8.89 18.14
C MET A 81 -1.02 -10.34 18.61
N GLU A 82 -2.16 -10.84 19.09
CA GLU A 82 -2.39 -12.24 19.50
C GLU A 82 -2.32 -13.25 18.34
N ASP A 83 -2.72 -12.83 17.14
CA ASP A 83 -2.72 -13.65 15.91
C ASP A 83 -1.52 -13.35 15.00
N CYS A 84 -0.52 -12.62 15.50
CA CYS A 84 0.62 -12.20 14.70
C CYS A 84 1.35 -13.42 14.10
N MET A 85 1.45 -13.44 12.77
CA MET A 85 2.09 -14.55 12.04
C MET A 85 3.53 -14.25 11.58
N CYS A 86 4.10 -13.09 11.96
CA CYS A 86 5.40 -12.66 11.43
C CYS A 86 6.55 -13.63 11.75
N SER A 87 6.50 -14.32 12.90
CA SER A 87 7.49 -15.33 13.28
C SER A 87 7.29 -16.68 12.58
N LYS A 88 6.11 -16.91 11.99
CA LYS A 88 5.74 -18.17 11.32
C LYS A 88 6.10 -18.17 9.84
N LEU A 89 6.41 -17.01 9.27
CA LEU A 89 6.76 -16.87 7.86
C LEU A 89 8.28 -16.93 7.70
N ALA A 90 8.74 -17.88 6.89
CA ALA A 90 10.14 -17.92 6.49
C ALA A 90 10.41 -16.80 5.47
N PRO A 91 11.40 -15.91 5.73
CA PRO A 91 11.82 -14.95 4.73
C PRO A 91 12.46 -15.68 3.54
N CYS A 92 12.30 -15.13 2.35
CA CYS A 92 12.88 -15.63 1.12
C CYS A 92 13.49 -14.46 0.35
N ASN A 93 14.67 -14.65 -0.24
CA ASN A 93 15.25 -13.63 -1.09
C ASN A 93 14.58 -13.68 -2.46
N LEU A 94 13.98 -12.56 -2.86
CA LEU A 94 13.53 -12.40 -4.24
C LEU A 94 14.75 -12.35 -5.16
N TRP A 95 14.60 -12.84 -6.40
CA TRP A 95 15.65 -12.71 -7.41
C TRP A 95 16.03 -11.24 -7.58
N ARG A 96 17.35 -10.93 -7.52
CA ARG A 96 17.88 -9.56 -7.42
C ARG A 96 17.44 -8.63 -8.56
N GLY A 97 17.03 -9.18 -9.69
CA GLY A 97 16.55 -8.43 -10.84
C GLY A 97 15.05 -8.12 -10.84
N ILE A 98 14.29 -8.44 -9.79
CA ILE A 98 12.85 -8.11 -9.68
C ILE A 98 12.58 -7.25 -8.45
N ARG A 99 11.69 -6.28 -8.62
CA ARG A 99 11.10 -5.50 -7.53
C ARG A 99 9.58 -5.47 -7.66
N PHE A 100 8.87 -5.81 -6.60
CA PHE A 100 7.43 -5.63 -6.51
C PHE A 100 7.07 -4.24 -6.00
N TRP A 101 6.04 -3.65 -6.60
CA TRP A 101 5.36 -2.46 -6.12
C TRP A 101 3.91 -2.81 -5.83
N LEU A 102 3.53 -2.77 -4.55
CA LEU A 102 2.14 -2.86 -4.14
C LEU A 102 1.55 -1.46 -4.23
N TYR A 103 0.95 -1.14 -5.37
CA TYR A 103 0.24 0.11 -5.53
C TYR A 103 -1.17 -0.06 -4.98
N MET A 104 -1.39 0.44 -3.77
CA MET A 104 -2.52 0.09 -2.92
C MET A 104 -3.49 1.26 -2.77
N HIS A 105 -4.77 0.96 -2.90
CA HIS A 105 -5.82 1.92 -2.62
C HIS A 105 -5.94 2.18 -1.09
N PRO A 106 -6.10 3.43 -0.63
CA PRO A 106 -6.02 3.78 0.80
C PRO A 106 -7.10 3.13 1.69
N LYS A 107 -8.24 2.71 1.11
CA LYS A 107 -9.28 1.93 1.84
C LYS A 107 -8.82 0.51 2.21
N ASP A 108 -7.81 -0.01 1.52
CA ASP A 108 -7.29 -1.37 1.68
C ASP A 108 -6.06 -1.41 2.63
N PHE A 109 -5.53 -0.24 3.01
CA PHE A 109 -4.46 -0.10 3.98
C PHE A 109 -4.89 -0.60 5.37
N LEU A 110 -4.02 -1.38 6.03
CA LEU A 110 -4.26 -2.04 7.32
C LEU A 110 -5.45 -3.00 7.37
N ARG A 111 -5.96 -3.45 6.21
CA ARG A 111 -6.98 -4.51 6.17
C ARG A 111 -6.35 -5.89 6.39
N GLN A 112 -6.94 -6.64 7.31
CA GLN A 112 -6.50 -8.00 7.66
C GLN A 112 -6.64 -9.00 6.50
N ASN A 113 -7.63 -8.82 5.63
CA ASN A 113 -7.84 -9.70 4.46
C ASN A 113 -7.02 -9.29 3.22
N ASN A 114 -6.28 -8.19 3.28
CA ASN A 114 -5.38 -7.81 2.18
C ASN A 114 -4.20 -8.79 2.15
N THR A 115 -4.05 -9.58 1.10
CA THR A 115 -2.97 -10.58 0.96
C THR A 115 -1.69 -10.01 0.35
N GLY A 116 -1.74 -8.81 -0.23
CA GLY A 116 -0.57 -8.14 -0.81
C GLY A 116 0.57 -7.93 0.18
N LYS A 117 0.24 -7.74 1.47
CA LYS A 117 1.21 -7.67 2.56
C LYS A 117 2.15 -8.88 2.69
N LEU A 118 1.73 -10.05 2.22
CA LEU A 118 2.56 -11.26 2.28
C LEU A 118 3.85 -11.09 1.48
N LEU A 119 3.82 -10.29 0.41
CA LEU A 119 5.00 -10.07 -0.43
C LEU A 119 6.14 -9.39 0.35
N TRP A 120 5.86 -8.33 1.12
CA TRP A 120 6.92 -7.72 1.95
C TRP A 120 7.24 -8.54 3.20
N GLN A 121 6.31 -9.36 3.69
CA GLN A 121 6.58 -10.26 4.81
C GLN A 121 7.54 -11.39 4.41
N VAL A 122 7.44 -11.88 3.17
CA VAL A 122 8.30 -12.95 2.63
C VAL A 122 9.59 -12.36 2.04
N PHE A 123 9.51 -11.35 1.18
CA PHE A 123 10.66 -10.83 0.43
C PHE A 123 11.36 -9.62 1.06
N GLY A 124 10.75 -9.02 2.09
CA GLY A 124 11.25 -7.79 2.71
C GLY A 124 10.88 -6.52 1.94
N ILE A 125 10.94 -5.38 2.64
CA ILE A 125 10.52 -4.06 2.12
C ILE A 125 11.38 -3.55 0.96
N GLN A 126 12.61 -4.04 0.86
CA GLN A 126 13.53 -3.70 -0.23
C GLN A 126 13.08 -4.31 -1.56
N ALA A 127 12.57 -5.55 -1.52
CA ALA A 127 12.12 -6.29 -2.69
C ALA A 127 10.64 -6.06 -3.02
N ALA A 128 9.81 -5.78 -2.02
CA ALA A 128 8.40 -5.45 -2.17
C ALA A 128 8.08 -4.13 -1.46
N SER A 129 7.90 -3.06 -2.26
CA SER A 129 7.65 -1.71 -1.76
C SER A 129 6.16 -1.36 -1.82
N LEU A 130 5.66 -0.71 -0.77
CA LEU A 130 4.28 -0.22 -0.70
C LEU A 130 4.20 1.21 -1.27
N CYS A 131 3.33 1.42 -2.26
CA CYS A 131 2.95 2.74 -2.75
C CYS A 131 1.46 2.96 -2.43
N LEU A 132 1.12 4.02 -1.70
CA LEU A 132 -0.25 4.33 -1.33
C LEU A 132 -0.81 5.35 -2.32
N PHE A 133 -1.91 4.98 -2.98
CA PHE A 133 -2.59 5.84 -3.94
C PHE A 133 -3.04 7.15 -3.30
N GLY A 134 -2.72 8.26 -3.97
CA GLY A 134 -2.98 9.60 -3.48
C GLY A 134 -2.03 10.08 -2.39
N ILE A 135 -0.97 9.35 -2.06
CA ILE A 135 0.12 9.88 -1.21
C ILE A 135 1.27 10.27 -2.12
N GLN A 136 1.43 11.58 -2.34
CA GLN A 136 2.34 12.14 -3.34
C GLN A 136 3.76 11.61 -3.16
N GLU A 137 4.27 11.57 -1.93
CA GLU A 137 5.64 11.12 -1.67
C GLU A 137 5.85 9.64 -2.03
N HIS A 138 4.82 8.81 -1.86
CA HIS A 138 4.90 7.40 -2.25
C HIS A 138 4.85 7.25 -3.77
N GLU A 139 3.95 7.99 -4.43
CA GLU A 139 3.83 8.01 -5.88
C GLU A 139 5.13 8.50 -6.52
N ASP A 140 5.73 9.59 -6.04
CA ASP A 140 6.98 10.14 -6.54
C ASP A 140 8.14 9.14 -6.45
N ILE A 141 8.30 8.46 -5.29
CA ILE A 141 9.33 7.42 -5.12
C ILE A 141 9.14 6.27 -6.13
N MET A 142 7.89 5.89 -6.39
CA MET A 142 7.54 4.85 -7.34
C MET A 142 7.82 5.31 -8.79
N TRP A 143 7.41 6.52 -9.15
CA TRP A 143 7.62 7.09 -10.48
C TRP A 143 9.09 7.30 -10.81
N ASP A 144 9.86 7.82 -9.86
CA ASP A 144 11.31 7.95 -9.97
C ASP A 144 11.98 6.61 -10.26
N ALA A 145 11.53 5.53 -9.60
CA ALA A 145 12.03 4.19 -9.87
C ALA A 145 11.69 3.72 -11.29
N PHE A 146 10.46 3.96 -11.76
CA PHE A 146 10.04 3.59 -13.11
C PHE A 146 10.81 4.39 -14.17
N GLN A 147 11.04 5.68 -13.94
CA GLN A 147 11.80 6.54 -14.84
C GLN A 147 13.26 6.09 -14.94
N ARG A 148 13.91 5.76 -13.81
CA ARG A 148 15.28 5.22 -13.80
C ARG A 148 15.39 3.89 -14.52
N SER A 149 14.46 2.96 -14.28
CA SER A 149 14.52 1.63 -14.89
C SER A 149 14.11 1.61 -16.37
N GLY A 150 13.29 2.58 -16.81
CA GLY A 150 12.78 2.70 -18.17
C GLY A 150 11.59 1.78 -18.45
N LYS A 151 10.78 2.16 -19.44
CA LYS A 151 9.49 1.50 -19.77
C LYS A 151 9.59 -0.01 -20.00
N ALA A 152 10.68 -0.50 -20.60
CA ALA A 152 10.89 -1.93 -20.85
C ALA A 152 11.01 -2.77 -19.57
N LYS A 153 11.26 -2.13 -18.42
CA LYS A 153 11.41 -2.77 -17.11
C LYS A 153 10.28 -2.42 -16.14
N VAL A 154 9.12 -2.02 -16.65
CA VAL A 154 7.93 -1.76 -15.83
C VAL A 154 6.76 -2.55 -16.40
N SER A 155 6.17 -3.41 -15.58
CA SER A 155 5.03 -4.25 -15.94
C SER A 155 3.93 -4.13 -14.90
N PHE A 156 2.72 -3.82 -15.36
CA PHE A 156 1.54 -3.69 -14.52
C PHE A 156 0.73 -4.98 -14.53
N LEU A 157 0.58 -5.58 -13.37
CA LEU A 157 -0.24 -6.76 -13.14
C LEU A 157 -1.64 -6.30 -12.73
N TYR A 158 -2.55 -6.34 -13.68
CA TYR A 158 -3.96 -6.03 -13.47
C TYR A 158 -4.81 -7.25 -13.86
N PRO A 159 -5.66 -7.76 -12.95
CA PRO A 159 -6.48 -8.91 -13.26
C PRO A 159 -7.46 -8.55 -14.38
N ASN A 160 -7.38 -9.28 -15.49
CA ASN A 160 -8.31 -9.11 -16.60
C ASN A 160 -9.60 -9.87 -16.28
N LYS A 161 -10.72 -9.16 -16.12
CA LYS A 161 -12.05 -9.74 -15.86
C LYS A 161 -12.50 -10.74 -16.94
N SER A 162 -11.99 -10.59 -18.14
CA SER A 162 -12.34 -11.41 -19.29
C SER A 162 -11.30 -12.50 -19.59
N ALA A 163 -10.25 -12.62 -18.77
CA ALA A 163 -9.30 -13.72 -18.91
C ALA A 163 -9.86 -15.00 -18.30
N THR A 164 -9.80 -16.09 -19.06
CA THR A 164 -10.08 -17.43 -18.54
C THR A 164 -9.11 -17.74 -17.40
N PRO A 165 -9.59 -18.10 -16.19
CA PRO A 165 -8.72 -18.53 -15.11
C PRO A 165 -7.88 -19.72 -15.58
N LYS A 166 -6.56 -19.63 -15.42
CA LYS A 166 -5.66 -20.76 -15.61
C LYS A 166 -5.47 -21.43 -14.26
N SER A 167 -5.75 -22.73 -14.17
CA SER A 167 -5.36 -23.55 -13.04
C SER A 167 -3.84 -23.75 -13.04
N VAL A 168 -3.28 -24.18 -11.91
CA VAL A 168 -1.86 -24.56 -11.82
C VAL A 168 -1.51 -25.63 -12.85
N ASN A 169 -2.45 -26.53 -13.16
CA ASN A 169 -2.28 -27.59 -14.16
C ASN A 169 -2.24 -27.06 -15.60
N ASP A 170 -2.81 -25.88 -15.85
CA ASP A 170 -2.80 -25.22 -17.16
C ASP A 170 -1.51 -24.42 -17.39
N LEU A 171 -0.69 -24.24 -16.35
CA LEU A 171 0.59 -23.56 -16.43
C LEU A 171 1.65 -24.57 -16.88
N LYS A 172 2.11 -24.40 -18.11
CA LYS A 172 3.35 -25.02 -18.56
C LYS A 172 4.50 -24.25 -17.95
N PHE A 173 5.02 -24.76 -16.84
CA PHE A 173 6.35 -24.40 -16.40
C PHE A 173 7.30 -25.17 -17.31
N ASP A 174 7.68 -24.54 -18.43
CA ASP A 174 8.94 -24.94 -19.07
C ASP A 174 9.97 -24.83 -17.95
N ASP A 175 10.76 -25.88 -17.71
CA ASP A 175 11.84 -25.86 -16.73
C ASP A 175 12.69 -24.63 -17.03
N PHE A 176 12.40 -23.54 -16.33
CA PHE A 176 13.21 -22.35 -16.37
C PHE A 176 14.49 -22.83 -15.71
N THR A 177 15.45 -23.22 -16.55
CA THR A 177 16.86 -23.25 -16.20
C THR A 177 17.16 -21.82 -15.76
N MET A 178 16.89 -21.54 -14.48
CA MET A 178 17.43 -20.43 -13.75
C MET A 178 18.91 -20.72 -13.74
N ASN A 179 19.57 -20.37 -14.85
CA ASN A 179 21.00 -20.15 -14.85
C ASN A 179 21.17 -19.04 -13.82
N ALA A 180 21.39 -19.46 -12.57
CA ALA A 180 22.08 -18.71 -11.55
C ALA A 180 23.51 -18.52 -12.06
N GLY A 181 23.65 -17.79 -13.17
CA GLY A 181 24.88 -17.13 -13.54
C GLY A 181 25.10 -16.09 -12.46
N LEU A 182 25.77 -16.51 -11.39
CA LEU A 182 26.59 -15.66 -10.57
C LEU A 182 27.59 -14.97 -11.51
N GLN A 183 27.15 -13.92 -12.21
CA GLN A 183 28.09 -12.88 -12.61
C GLN A 183 28.30 -12.01 -11.37
N GLU A 184 29.21 -12.49 -10.52
CA GLU A 184 29.93 -11.62 -9.62
C GLU A 184 30.77 -10.68 -10.48
N GLY A 185 30.31 -9.45 -10.63
CA GLY A 185 31.05 -8.37 -11.28
C GLY A 185 30.32 -7.76 -12.48
N GLY A 186 30.04 -6.46 -12.41
CA GLY A 186 29.70 -5.64 -13.57
C GLY A 186 28.25 -5.17 -13.62
N VAL A 187 28.07 -3.87 -13.35
CA VAL A 187 26.85 -3.04 -13.57
C VAL A 187 25.61 -3.52 -12.81
N GLN A 188 25.22 -2.76 -11.77
CA GLN A 188 23.88 -2.91 -11.19
C GLN A 188 22.84 -2.54 -12.25
N HIS A 189 22.30 -3.54 -12.94
CA HIS A 189 21.17 -3.32 -13.84
C HIS A 189 19.93 -2.98 -13.02
N GLU A 190 19.25 -1.91 -13.42
CA GLU A 190 17.95 -1.54 -12.87
C GLU A 190 16.98 -2.74 -12.84
N PRO A 191 16.23 -2.96 -11.75
CA PRO A 191 15.37 -4.12 -11.61
C PRO A 191 14.16 -4.06 -12.56
N LEU A 192 13.58 -5.22 -12.85
CA LEU A 192 12.24 -5.34 -13.41
C LEU A 192 11.21 -4.98 -12.33
N ASN A 193 10.48 -3.89 -12.55
CA ASN A 193 9.42 -3.42 -11.66
C ASN A 193 8.10 -4.09 -12.02
N LEU A 194 7.61 -4.96 -11.14
CA LEU A 194 6.30 -5.59 -11.21
C LEU A 194 5.33 -4.84 -10.31
N VAL A 195 4.35 -4.17 -10.91
CA VAL A 195 3.40 -3.31 -10.21
C VAL A 195 2.08 -4.04 -10.04
N LEU A 196 1.72 -4.32 -8.80
CA LEU A 196 0.49 -4.98 -8.42
C LEU A 196 -0.53 -3.91 -8.01
N LEU A 197 -1.68 -3.91 -8.70
CA LEU A 197 -2.79 -3.02 -8.36
C LEU A 197 -3.62 -3.62 -7.24
N ASP A 198 -3.43 -3.13 -6.03
CA ASP A 198 -4.00 -3.68 -4.82
C ASP A 198 -5.22 -2.88 -4.34
N GLY A 199 -6.39 -3.42 -4.65
CA GLY A 199 -7.68 -2.90 -4.21
C GLY A 199 -8.83 -3.69 -4.81
N THR A 200 -10.06 -3.42 -4.36
CA THR A 200 -11.27 -3.96 -4.98
C THR A 200 -11.34 -3.61 -6.47
N TRP A 201 -12.17 -4.32 -7.25
CA TRP A 201 -12.32 -4.07 -8.69
C TRP A 201 -12.57 -2.61 -9.09
N SER A 202 -13.36 -1.87 -8.30
CA SER A 202 -13.61 -0.45 -8.57
C SER A 202 -12.43 0.43 -8.17
N ASN A 203 -11.78 0.12 -7.05
CA ASN A 203 -10.60 0.83 -6.56
C ASN A 203 -9.41 0.63 -7.52
N SER A 204 -9.12 -0.60 -7.92
CA SER A 204 -8.01 -0.94 -8.82
C SER A 204 -8.18 -0.32 -10.21
N ALA A 205 -9.42 -0.12 -10.68
CA ALA A 205 -9.68 0.65 -11.89
C ALA A 205 -9.27 2.13 -11.76
N ALA A 206 -9.40 2.74 -10.57
CA ALA A 206 -8.91 4.10 -10.33
C ALA A 206 -7.38 4.16 -10.33
N LEU A 207 -6.73 3.18 -9.70
CA LEU A 207 -5.27 3.03 -9.75
C LEU A 207 -4.78 2.92 -11.19
N TYR A 208 -5.42 2.04 -11.97
CA TYR A 208 -5.08 1.84 -13.37
C TYR A 208 -5.23 3.10 -14.23
N ARG A 209 -6.24 3.94 -13.96
CA ARG A 209 -6.38 5.25 -14.64
C ARG A 209 -5.23 6.20 -14.31
N ARG A 210 -4.77 6.25 -13.05
CA ARG A 210 -3.62 7.08 -12.64
C ARG A 210 -2.32 6.65 -13.34
N LEU A 211 -2.16 5.36 -13.64
CA LEU A 211 -1.00 4.81 -14.36
C LEU A 211 -1.00 5.05 -15.88
N LYS A 212 -2.13 5.48 -16.46
CA LYS A 212 -2.24 5.75 -17.90
C LYS A 212 -1.83 7.16 -18.31
N VAL A 213 -1.60 8.02 -17.33
CA VAL A 213 -1.27 9.44 -17.53
C VAL A 213 0.16 9.58 -18.01
#